data_AF-A0A429BFW3-F1
#
_entry.id   AF-A0A429BFW3-F1
#
_cell.length_a   1.000
_cell.length_b   1.000
_cell.length_c   1.000
_cell.angle_alpha   90.00
_cell.angle_beta   90.00
_cell.angle_gamma   90.00
#
_symmetry.space_group_name_H-M   'P 1'
#
loop_
_entity.id
_entity.type
_entity.pdbx_description
1 polymer ?
#
loop_
_entity_poly.entity_id
_entity_poly.type
_entity_poly.pdbx_seq_one_letter_code
_entity_poly.pdbx_strand_id
1 'polypeptide(L)'
;MSFQAYLDNIEEKTGLTPRQFIALAQERGFDDPSTKAGTITDWLKQDYDLGRGHAMALVHVIKKGPKIDAKHVGTTGVHRDESDTLWLDGKDNRPEAG
;
A
#
# COMPACT_ATOMS: atom_id res chain seq x y z
N MET A 1 6.74 8.44 9.70
CA MET A 1 6.12 7.25 9.09
C MET A 1 6.13 7.41 7.58
N SER A 2 6.84 6.51 6.92
CA SER A 2 6.95 6.45 5.47
C SER A 2 5.75 5.70 4.86
N PHE A 3 5.64 5.68 3.54
CA PHE A 3 4.60 4.93 2.86
C PHE A 3 4.76 3.42 3.10
N GLN A 4 5.99 2.91 3.05
CA GLN A 4 6.29 1.51 3.33
C GLN A 4 5.83 1.09 4.73
N ALA A 5 6.01 1.95 5.74
CA ALA A 5 5.54 1.66 7.10
C ALA A 5 4.02 1.45 7.17
N TYR A 6 3.23 2.12 6.33
CA TYR A 6 1.80 1.84 6.24
C TYR A 6 1.50 0.46 5.66
N LEU A 7 2.26 0.03 4.64
CA LEU A 7 2.10 -1.30 4.05
C LEU A 7 2.49 -2.42 5.02
N ASP A 8 3.61 -2.26 5.72
CA ASP A 8 4.07 -3.22 6.72
C ASP A 8 3.03 -3.35 7.86
N ASN A 9 2.48 -2.23 8.36
CA ASN A 9 1.42 -2.24 9.37
C ASN A 9 0.12 -2.90 8.89
N ILE A 10 -0.20 -2.82 7.59
CA ILE A 10 -1.37 -3.48 7.01
C ILE A 10 -1.16 -4.99 7.00
N GLU A 11 0.02 -5.44 6.56
CA GLU A 11 0.39 -6.85 6.56
C GLU A 11 0.37 -7.43 7.98
N GLU A 12 0.90 -6.71 8.97
CA GLU A 12 0.86 -7.13 10.37
C GLU A 12 -0.57 -7.27 10.92
N LYS A 13 -1.49 -6.41 10.50
CA LYS A 13 -2.88 -6.43 10.96
C LYS A 13 -3.72 -7.50 10.27
N THR A 14 -3.45 -7.75 8.99
CA THR A 14 -4.34 -8.54 8.13
C THR A 14 -3.76 -9.91 7.80
N GLY A 15 -2.46 -10.11 8.01
CA GLY A 15 -1.72 -11.29 7.56
C GLY A 15 -1.57 -11.38 6.04
N LEU A 16 -1.92 -10.33 5.30
CA LEU A 16 -1.88 -10.30 3.84
C LEU A 16 -0.88 -9.26 3.35
N THR A 17 -0.05 -9.67 2.40
CA THR A 17 0.90 -8.80 1.73
C THR A 17 0.19 -7.75 0.86
N PRO A 18 0.80 -6.58 0.61
CA PRO A 18 0.25 -5.60 -0.31
C PRO A 18 -0.03 -6.17 -1.71
N ARG A 19 0.82 -7.09 -2.22
CA ARG A 19 0.59 -7.75 -3.52
C ARG A 19 -0.67 -8.60 -3.52
N GLN A 20 -0.96 -9.32 -2.43
CA GLN A 20 -2.21 -10.08 -2.31
C GLN A 20 -3.43 -9.15 -2.33
N PHE A 21 -3.37 -7.98 -1.68
CA PHE A 21 -4.43 -6.99 -1.78
C PHE A 21 -4.66 -6.48 -3.21
N ILE A 22 -3.61 -6.31 -4.00
CA ILE A 22 -3.74 -5.92 -5.42
C ILE A 22 -4.47 -7.01 -6.20
N ALA A 23 -4.08 -8.27 -6.02
CA ALA A 23 -4.76 -9.40 -6.68
C ALA A 23 -6.24 -9.46 -6.29
N LEU A 24 -6.54 -9.33 -4.99
CA LEU A 24 -7.90 -9.30 -4.46
C LEU A 24 -8.72 -8.11 -4.97
N ALA A 25 -8.07 -6.97 -5.21
CA ALA A 25 -8.69 -5.79 -5.79
C ALA A 25 -8.98 -5.99 -7.29
N GLN A 26 -8.07 -6.60 -8.03
CA GLN A 26 -8.25 -6.95 -9.45
C GLN A 26 -9.38 -7.96 -9.65
N GLU A 27 -9.44 -8.99 -8.81
CA GLU A 27 -10.56 -9.96 -8.82
C GLU A 27 -11.92 -9.29 -8.59
N ARG A 28 -11.94 -8.17 -7.85
CA ARG A 28 -13.14 -7.36 -7.58
C ARG A 28 -13.39 -6.26 -8.63
N GLY A 29 -12.47 -6.06 -9.59
CA GLY A 29 -12.54 -4.99 -10.60
C GLY A 29 -12.19 -3.59 -10.08
N PHE A 30 -11.44 -3.51 -8.98
CA PHE A 30 -11.05 -2.24 -8.34
C PHE A 30 -9.79 -1.59 -8.94
N ASP A 31 -9.11 -2.28 -9.86
CA ASP A 31 -8.02 -1.74 -10.66
C ASP A 31 -8.52 -0.81 -11.80
N ASP A 32 -9.83 -0.80 -12.06
CA ASP A 32 -10.43 0.11 -13.03
C ASP A 32 -10.20 1.60 -12.62
N PRO A 33 -9.71 2.47 -13.53
CA PRO A 33 -9.53 3.89 -13.26
C PRO A 33 -10.79 4.61 -12.74
N SER A 34 -11.97 4.17 -13.19
CA SER A 34 -13.28 4.68 -12.80
C SER A 34 -13.70 4.29 -11.37
N THR A 35 -13.10 3.23 -10.81
CA THR A 35 -13.35 2.82 -9.42
C THR A 35 -12.93 3.93 -8.47
N LYS A 36 -13.87 4.39 -7.65
CA LYS A 36 -13.63 5.46 -6.68
C LYS A 36 -12.76 4.93 -5.54
N ALA A 37 -11.83 5.77 -5.07
CA ALA A 37 -11.04 5.48 -3.89
C ALA A 37 -11.91 5.08 -2.68
N GLY A 38 -13.06 5.75 -2.51
CA GLY A 38 -14.04 5.44 -1.47
C GLY A 38 -14.50 3.98 -1.48
N THR A 39 -14.78 3.42 -2.65
CA THR A 39 -15.20 2.01 -2.81
C THR A 39 -14.15 1.05 -2.28
N ILE A 40 -12.88 1.30 -2.61
CA ILE A 40 -11.76 0.47 -2.15
C ILE A 40 -11.56 0.65 -0.64
N THR A 41 -11.64 1.88 -0.12
CA THR A 41 -11.49 2.10 1.33
C THR A 41 -12.63 1.51 2.15
N ASP A 42 -13.85 1.51 1.63
CA ASP A 42 -15.01 0.92 2.30
C ASP A 42 -14.87 -0.61 2.33
N TRP A 43 -14.45 -1.22 1.22
CA TRP A 43 -14.12 -2.64 1.17
C TRP A 43 -13.02 -3.01 2.19
N LEU A 44 -11.90 -2.29 2.18
CA LEU A 44 -10.78 -2.55 3.10
C LEU A 44 -11.18 -2.38 4.57
N LYS A 45 -12.09 -1.45 4.86
CA LYS A 45 -12.65 -1.29 6.20
C LYS A 45 -13.60 -2.43 6.57
N GLN A 46 -14.47 -2.86 5.67
CA GLN A 46 -15.48 -3.89 5.94
C GLN A 46 -14.85 -5.27 6.11
N ASP A 47 -13.91 -5.63 5.23
CA ASP A 47 -13.33 -6.98 5.21
C ASP A 47 -12.13 -7.11 6.17
N TYR A 48 -11.42 -6.02 6.44
CA TYR A 48 -10.11 -6.06 7.13
C TYR A 48 -9.96 -5.03 8.27
N ASP A 49 -11.02 -4.29 8.61
CA ASP A 49 -11.03 -3.22 9.63
C ASP A 49 -9.91 -2.18 9.45
N LEU A 50 -9.53 -1.92 8.20
CA LEU A 50 -8.48 -0.95 7.89
C LEU A 50 -9.01 0.48 7.98
N GLY A 51 -8.42 1.25 8.90
CA GLY A 51 -8.66 2.68 8.99
C GLY A 51 -8.23 3.43 7.72
N ARG A 52 -8.87 4.58 7.46
CA ARG A 52 -8.72 5.36 6.23
C ARG A 52 -7.27 5.66 5.82
N GLY A 53 -6.38 5.93 6.79
CA GLY A 53 -4.96 6.18 6.50
C GLY A 53 -4.25 5.00 5.84
N HIS A 54 -4.42 3.80 6.41
CA HIS A 54 -3.87 2.55 5.86
C HIS A 54 -4.54 2.20 4.52
N ALA A 55 -5.87 2.32 4.46
CA ALA A 55 -6.62 2.01 3.25
C ALA A 55 -6.20 2.88 2.05
N MET A 56 -5.86 4.15 2.27
CA MET A 56 -5.38 5.04 1.21
C MET A 56 -4.01 4.64 0.64
N ALA A 57 -3.13 4.03 1.46
CA ALA A 57 -1.87 3.49 0.96
C ALA A 57 -2.12 2.35 -0.04
N LEU A 58 -3.01 1.41 0.30
CA LEU A 58 -3.44 0.35 -0.62
C LEU A 58 -4.14 0.89 -1.86
N VAL A 59 -5.03 1.88 -1.73
CA VAL A 59 -5.70 2.51 -2.89
C VAL A 59 -4.67 3.05 -3.89
N HIS A 60 -3.63 3.74 -3.41
CA HIS A 60 -2.58 4.24 -4.29
C HIS A 60 -1.87 3.09 -5.00
N VAL A 61 -1.50 2.04 -4.27
CA VAL A 61 -0.81 0.87 -4.86
C VAL A 61 -1.69 0.13 -5.87
N ILE A 62 -2.97 -0.09 -5.56
CA ILE A 62 -3.93 -0.75 -6.47
C ILE A 62 -4.09 0.06 -7.76
N LYS A 63 -4.23 1.39 -7.65
CA LYS A 63 -4.53 2.25 -8.81
C LYS A 63 -3.31 2.71 -9.60
N LYS A 64 -2.14 2.83 -8.96
CA LYS A 64 -0.94 3.42 -9.56
C LYS A 64 0.27 2.49 -9.54
N GLY A 65 0.15 1.32 -8.92
CA GLY A 65 1.22 0.36 -8.75
C GLY A 65 2.19 0.72 -7.61
N PRO A 66 3.33 0.00 -7.51
CA PRO A 66 4.31 0.16 -6.44
C PRO A 66 5.08 1.50 -6.48
N LYS A 67 4.94 2.29 -7.55
CA LYS A 67 5.69 3.53 -7.69
C LYS A 67 5.06 4.64 -6.85
N ILE A 68 5.89 5.26 -6.02
CA ILE A 68 5.57 6.50 -5.32
C ILE A 68 6.31 7.65 -5.98
N ASP A 69 5.68 8.82 -5.89
CA ASP A 69 6.20 10.04 -6.49
C ASP A 69 7.46 10.47 -5.72
N ALA A 70 8.49 10.99 -6.41
CA ALA A 70 9.81 11.28 -5.85
C ALA A 70 9.78 12.25 -4.65
N LYS A 71 8.69 13.00 -4.49
CA LYS A 71 8.42 13.84 -3.30
C LYS A 71 8.30 13.05 -1.98
N HIS A 72 8.00 11.75 -2.06
CA HIS A 72 7.95 10.82 -0.93
C HIS A 72 9.28 10.07 -0.70
N VAL A 73 10.28 10.34 -1.54
CA VAL A 73 11.55 9.61 -1.63
C VAL A 73 12.71 10.56 -1.31
N GLY A 74 13.72 10.10 -0.55
CA GLY A 74 14.99 10.83 -0.37
C GLY A 74 15.37 11.27 1.05
N THR A 75 16.56 11.87 1.16
CA THR A 75 17.45 11.88 2.35
C THR A 75 17.27 13.03 3.36
N THR A 76 16.33 13.96 3.14
CA THR A 76 16.10 15.11 4.05
C THR A 76 14.67 15.10 4.61
N GLY A 77 14.46 14.32 5.68
CA GLY A 77 13.25 14.37 6.50
C GLY A 77 12.87 13.02 7.11
N VAL A 78 12.42 13.04 8.37
CA VAL A 78 12.08 11.88 9.23
C VAL A 78 10.88 11.03 8.73
N HIS A 79 10.35 11.32 7.54
CA HIS A 79 9.09 10.79 7.01
C HIS A 79 9.19 10.39 5.52
N ARG A 80 10.34 9.92 5.03
CA ARG A 80 10.51 9.51 3.62
C ARG A 80 10.88 8.03 3.49
N ASP A 81 10.50 7.46 2.36
CA ASP A 81 10.87 6.10 1.94
C ASP A 81 12.27 6.10 1.30
N GLU A 82 13.00 5.00 1.50
CA GLU A 82 14.37 4.81 0.99
C GLU A 82 14.42 4.65 -0.54
N SER A 83 13.30 4.21 -1.14
CA SER A 83 13.16 3.97 -2.57
C SER A 83 11.85 4.56 -3.10
N ASP A 84 11.82 4.91 -4.38
CA ASP A 84 10.62 5.29 -5.12
C ASP A 84 9.70 4.12 -5.47
N THR A 85 10.17 2.91 -5.19
CA THR A 85 9.49 1.66 -5.46
C THR A 85 9.19 0.97 -4.12
N LEU A 86 7.90 0.84 -3.82
CA LEU A 86 7.40 0.16 -2.63
C LEU A 86 7.61 -1.34 -2.71
N TRP A 87 7.93 -1.94 -1.58
CA TRP A 87 8.02 -3.39 -1.43
C TRP A 87 6.63 -3.97 -1.16
N LEU A 88 6.16 -4.84 -2.06
CA LEU A 88 4.80 -5.40 -2.03
C LEU A 88 4.76 -6.89 -1.67
N ASP A 89 5.91 -7.57 -1.67
CA ASP A 89 6.05 -9.02 -1.50
C ASP A 89 6.14 -9.49 -0.05
N GLY A 90 5.73 -8.62 0.87
CA GLY A 90 5.75 -8.86 2.30
C GLY A 90 7.02 -8.33 2.96
N LYS A 91 6.87 -7.78 4.17
CA LYS A 91 7.96 -7.14 4.92
C LYS A 91 9.16 -8.05 5.17
N ASP A 92 8.93 -9.36 5.27
CA ASP A 92 9.96 -10.37 5.56
C ASP A 92 10.86 -10.69 4.37
N ASN A 93 10.41 -10.38 3.15
CA ASN A 93 11.17 -10.59 1.91
C ASN A 93 11.92 -9.33 1.44
N ARG A 94 11.75 -8.21 2.14
CA ARG A 94 12.37 -6.94 1.76
C ARG A 94 13.89 -7.07 1.84
N PRO A 95 14.65 -6.70 0.78
CA PRO A 95 16.10 -6.64 0.89
C PRO A 95 16.44 -5.62 1.98
N GLU A 96 17.10 -6.08 3.04
CA GLU A 96 17.69 -5.16 4.01
C GLU A 96 18.63 -4.24 3.23
N ALA A 97 18.42 -2.93 3.34
CA ALA A 97 19.34 -1.94 2.80
C ALA A 97 20.70 -2.19 3.45
N GLY A 98 21.61 -2.82 2.70
CA GLY A 98 22.98 -3.06 3.10
C GLY A 98 23.79 -1.78 3.20
#